data_AF-E4YBD7-F1
#
_entry.id   AF-E4YBD7-F1
#
_cell.length_a   1.000
_cell.length_b   1.000
_cell.length_c   1.000
_cell.angle_alpha   90.00
_cell.angle_beta   90.00
_cell.angle_gamma   90.00
#
_symmetry.space_group_name_H-M   'P 1'
#
loop_
_entity.id
_entity.type
_entity.pdbx_description
1 polymer ?
#
loop_
_entity_poly.entity_id
_entity_poly.type
_entity_poly.pdbx_seq_one_letter_code
_entity_poly.pdbx_strand_id
1 'polypeptide(L)'
;MNVTLCQFETEPHRWRSIHAVASTIEKCFFLQFLFLYNDETDERTIKRWIERLDQIFDLVLITDYFDESMILLKEELCWTTEDITFIKSNSRKLDKKSSTADWMSDEYQKKLIDWNKADWMLYQHFNTTFANKVENFGREKMNKEIKLLNEANHKIAKDCLREETTTSYFHSVPIQRYKLKDKNDNFCSNYVRSERQYLNKINQRQEEMLSLVRSQTSSKL
;
A
#
# COMPACT_ATOMS: atom_id res chain seq x y z
N MET A 1 26.79 -3.68 -9.44
CA MET A 1 27.52 -4.54 -8.49
C MET A 1 26.57 -5.65 -8.05
N ASN A 2 26.94 -6.92 -8.21
CA ASN A 2 26.15 -8.03 -7.69
C ASN A 2 26.60 -8.31 -6.25
N VAL A 3 25.79 -7.91 -5.27
CA VAL A 3 25.98 -8.25 -3.85
C VAL A 3 25.33 -9.60 -3.60
N THR A 4 26.04 -10.55 -3.01
CA THR A 4 25.42 -11.82 -2.58
C THR A 4 24.62 -11.61 -1.29
N LEU A 5 23.60 -12.44 -1.05
CA LEU A 5 22.79 -12.33 0.17
C LEU A 5 23.66 -12.37 1.44
N CYS A 6 24.65 -13.26 1.48
CA CYS A 6 25.62 -13.35 2.57
C CYS A 6 26.45 -12.05 2.77
N GLN A 7 26.78 -11.32 1.70
CA GLN A 7 27.49 -10.04 1.79
C GLN A 7 26.59 -8.88 2.25
N PHE A 8 25.29 -8.97 1.98
CA PHE A 8 24.31 -8.03 2.50
C PHE A 8 24.04 -8.28 3.99
N GLU A 9 23.93 -9.56 4.39
CA GLU A 9 23.64 -9.97 5.76
C GLU A 9 24.72 -9.53 6.77
N THR A 10 25.97 -9.39 6.35
CA THR A 10 27.07 -9.02 7.25
C THR A 10 27.10 -7.53 7.60
N GLU A 11 26.80 -6.64 6.65
CA GLU A 11 26.86 -5.19 6.83
C GLU A 11 25.78 -4.47 5.99
N PRO A 12 24.48 -4.62 6.29
CA PRO A 12 23.41 -4.08 5.44
C PRO A 12 23.44 -2.56 5.36
N HIS A 13 23.88 -1.86 6.42
CA HIS A 13 24.03 -0.40 6.46
C HIS A 13 25.07 0.12 5.45
N ARG A 14 26.11 -0.66 5.14
CA ARG A 14 27.15 -0.31 4.15
C ARG A 14 26.60 -0.23 2.73
N TRP A 15 25.56 -1.00 2.45
CA TRP A 15 24.87 -1.01 1.15
C TRP A 15 23.74 0.01 1.08
N ARG A 16 23.50 0.80 2.14
CA ARG A 16 22.48 1.86 2.17
C ARG A 16 22.92 3.20 1.52
N SER A 17 24.10 3.30 0.90
CA SER A 17 24.61 4.60 0.38
C SER A 17 24.03 5.04 -0.99
N ILE A 18 23.11 6.03 -0.92
CA ILE A 18 22.92 7.29 -1.70
C ILE A 18 22.90 7.29 -3.24
N HIS A 19 23.55 6.39 -3.99
CA HIS A 19 23.57 6.47 -5.47
C HIS A 19 23.31 5.14 -6.20
N ALA A 20 22.76 4.15 -5.51
CA ALA A 20 22.37 2.89 -6.14
C ALA A 20 20.96 2.99 -6.74
N VAL A 21 20.91 3.55 -7.94
CA VAL A 21 19.97 3.23 -9.04
C VAL A 21 18.48 3.22 -8.67
N ALA A 22 17.77 4.22 -9.21
CA ALA A 22 16.33 4.26 -9.37
C ALA A 22 15.80 2.96 -10.03
N SER A 23 15.54 1.93 -9.22
CA SER A 23 14.81 0.72 -9.62
C SER A 23 14.31 -0.03 -8.39
N THR A 24 13.00 0.00 -8.19
CA THR A 24 12.15 -1.02 -7.57
C THR A 24 12.34 -1.37 -6.08
N ILE A 25 13.50 -1.13 -5.46
CA ILE A 25 13.72 -1.42 -4.01
C ILE A 25 13.25 -0.27 -3.10
N GLU A 26 13.16 0.96 -3.62
CA GLU A 26 12.67 2.14 -2.88
C GLU A 26 11.24 1.96 -2.33
N LYS A 27 10.42 1.07 -2.90
CA LYS A 27 9.04 0.86 -2.43
C LYS A 27 8.92 -0.03 -1.18
N CYS A 28 9.95 -0.80 -0.80
CA CYS A 28 9.89 -1.60 0.44
C CYS A 28 10.30 -0.82 1.70
N PHE A 29 10.94 0.34 1.56
CA PHE A 29 11.42 1.17 2.67
C PHE A 29 10.66 2.49 2.74
N PHE A 30 9.33 2.41 2.69
CA PHE A 30 8.45 3.57 2.51
C PHE A 30 8.54 4.60 3.66
N LEU A 31 9.04 4.20 4.83
CA LEU A 31 9.22 5.11 5.98
C LEU A 31 10.64 5.63 6.15
N GLN A 32 11.63 4.94 5.58
CA GLN A 32 13.01 5.44 5.58
C GLN A 32 13.15 6.66 4.65
N PHE A 33 12.28 6.78 3.65
CA PHE A 33 12.28 7.92 2.73
C PHE A 33 11.48 9.14 3.24
N LEU A 34 10.50 8.94 4.13
CA LEU A 34 9.67 10.04 4.62
C LEU A 34 10.34 10.86 5.76
N PHE A 35 11.37 10.30 6.41
CA PHE A 35 12.00 10.92 7.58
C PHE A 35 13.54 10.88 7.46
N LEU A 36 14.11 12.00 7.01
CA LEU A 36 15.44 12.54 7.36
C LEU A 36 16.52 11.51 7.73
N TYR A 37 17.42 11.20 6.78
CA TYR A 37 18.90 11.16 6.83
C TYR A 37 19.68 10.67 8.07
N ASN A 38 19.05 10.31 9.17
CA ASN A 38 19.70 9.91 10.41
C ASN A 38 19.43 8.44 10.64
N ASP A 39 20.51 7.72 10.96
CA ASP A 39 20.53 6.34 11.39
C ASP A 39 19.86 6.20 12.78
N GLU A 40 18.55 6.46 12.86
CA GLU A 40 17.84 6.50 14.13
C GLU A 40 17.36 5.09 14.50
N THR A 41 18.32 4.30 14.98
CA THR A 41 18.08 3.06 15.73
C THR A 41 17.59 3.32 17.17
N ASP A 42 17.53 4.59 17.60
CA ASP A 42 17.06 5.00 18.92
C ASP A 42 15.54 4.83 19.07
N GLU A 43 15.15 3.89 19.93
CA GLU A 43 13.75 3.55 20.18
C GLU A 43 12.91 4.72 20.69
N ARG A 44 13.50 5.64 21.46
CA ARG A 44 12.75 6.78 22.00
C ARG A 44 12.33 7.73 20.89
N THR A 45 13.21 7.94 19.92
CA THR A 45 12.91 8.77 18.76
C THR A 45 11.88 8.10 17.86
N ILE A 46 12.01 6.80 17.59
CA ILE A 46 11.00 6.02 16.86
C ILE A 46 9.62 6.13 17.54
N LYS A 47 9.54 5.93 18.86
CA LYS A 47 8.28 6.03 19.61
C LYS A 47 7.63 7.40 19.51
N ARG A 48 8.39 8.48 19.70
CA ARG A 48 7.88 9.85 19.57
C ARG A 48 7.32 10.12 18.16
N TRP A 49 7.94 9.55 17.14
CA TRP A 49 7.42 9.66 15.78
C TRP A 49 6.13 8.88 15.58
N ILE A 50 6.05 7.64 16.07
CA ILE A 50 4.83 6.84 16.02
C ILE A 50 3.68 7.56 16.73
N GLU A 51 3.92 8.08 17.93
CA GLU A 51 2.93 8.87 18.69
C GLU A 51 2.46 10.11 17.91
N ARG A 52 3.39 10.79 17.23
CA ARG A 52 3.04 11.93 16.37
C ARG A 52 2.18 11.50 15.18
N LEU A 53 2.48 10.37 14.54
CA LEU A 53 1.68 9.85 13.44
C LEU A 53 0.27 9.48 13.90
N ASP A 54 0.16 8.85 15.06
CA ASP A 54 -1.11 8.45 15.68
C ASP A 54 -2.01 9.66 16.03
N GLN A 55 -1.40 10.82 16.28
CA GLN A 55 -2.12 12.08 16.48
C GLN A 55 -2.55 12.77 15.17
N ILE A 56 -1.87 12.48 14.06
CA ILE A 56 -2.11 13.13 12.76
C ILE A 56 -3.15 12.37 11.95
N PHE A 57 -3.08 11.03 11.95
CA PHE A 57 -3.90 10.19 11.11
C PHE A 57 -5.05 9.59 11.90
N ASP A 58 -6.28 9.93 11.52
CA ASP A 58 -7.49 9.34 12.11
C ASP A 58 -7.58 7.83 11.86
N LEU A 59 -7.07 7.36 10.72
CA LEU A 59 -7.05 5.95 10.32
C LEU A 59 -5.78 5.62 9.52
N VAL A 60 -5.10 4.53 9.92
CA VAL A 60 -4.02 3.90 9.14
C VAL A 60 -4.50 2.53 8.65
N LEU A 61 -4.39 2.30 7.35
CA LEU A 61 -4.83 1.06 6.70
C LEU A 61 -3.73 0.00 6.75
N ILE A 62 -4.11 -1.25 6.99
CA ILE A 62 -3.17 -2.38 7.07
C ILE A 62 -3.43 -3.35 5.92
N THR A 63 -2.40 -3.63 5.13
CA THR A 63 -2.51 -4.50 3.95
C THR A 63 -2.88 -5.94 4.26
N ASP A 64 -2.52 -6.44 5.45
CA ASP A 64 -2.87 -7.79 5.90
C ASP A 64 -4.37 -7.93 6.22
N TYR A 65 -5.02 -6.79 6.52
CA TYR A 65 -6.45 -6.64 6.81
C TYR A 65 -7.09 -5.67 5.80
N PHE A 66 -6.76 -5.84 4.51
CA PHE A 66 -7.11 -4.86 3.49
C PHE A 66 -8.63 -4.66 3.37
N ASP A 67 -9.42 -5.73 3.46
CA ASP A 67 -10.88 -5.65 3.35
C ASP A 67 -11.46 -4.88 4.54
N GLU A 68 -11.06 -5.21 5.77
CA GLU A 68 -11.41 -4.46 6.99
C GLU A 68 -11.00 -2.99 6.87
N SER A 69 -9.81 -2.74 6.32
CA SER A 69 -9.27 -1.39 6.13
C SER A 69 -10.16 -0.57 5.19
N MET A 70 -10.64 -1.18 4.09
CA MET A 70 -11.57 -0.51 3.19
C MET A 70 -12.92 -0.23 3.85
N ILE A 71 -13.44 -1.14 4.68
CA ILE A 71 -14.69 -0.91 5.43
C ILE A 71 -14.53 0.23 6.45
N LEU A 72 -13.43 0.27 7.19
CA LEU A 72 -13.17 1.38 8.12
C LEU A 72 -13.00 2.70 7.37
N LEU A 73 -12.27 2.71 6.24
CA LEU A 73 -12.13 3.90 5.39
C LEU A 73 -13.49 4.40 4.88
N LYS A 74 -14.36 3.49 4.47
CA LYS A 74 -15.72 3.80 4.05
C LYS A 74 -16.50 4.52 5.15
N GLU A 75 -16.43 4.02 6.39
CA GLU A 75 -17.13 4.62 7.53
C GLU A 75 -16.56 6.01 7.85
N GLU A 76 -15.23 6.16 7.96
CA GLU A 76 -14.57 7.44 8.29
C GLU A 76 -14.87 8.54 7.26
N LEU A 77 -15.00 8.19 5.98
CA LEU A 77 -15.28 9.15 4.89
C LEU A 77 -16.76 9.24 4.50
N CYS A 78 -17.65 8.54 5.20
CA CYS A 78 -19.08 8.44 4.86
C CYS A 78 -19.32 8.02 3.40
N TRP A 79 -18.50 7.11 2.89
CA TRP A 79 -18.55 6.61 1.53
C TRP A 79 -19.54 5.45 1.38
N THR A 80 -19.93 5.17 0.15
CA THR A 80 -20.74 3.98 -0.15
C THR A 80 -19.85 2.76 -0.43
N THR A 81 -20.46 1.58 -0.55
CA THR A 81 -19.71 0.37 -0.90
C THR A 81 -19.13 0.48 -2.32
N GLU A 82 -19.79 1.18 -3.23
CA GLU A 82 -19.33 1.44 -4.59
C GLU A 82 -18.03 2.25 -4.63
N ASP A 83 -17.88 3.24 -3.74
CA ASP A 83 -16.70 4.10 -3.66
C ASP A 83 -15.44 3.34 -3.23
N ILE A 84 -15.59 2.32 -2.39
CA ILE A 84 -14.50 1.45 -1.93
C ILE A 84 -14.38 0.15 -2.73
N THR A 85 -15.23 -0.07 -3.73
CA THR A 85 -15.17 -1.28 -4.57
C THR A 85 -13.87 -1.28 -5.37
N PHE A 86 -13.18 -2.42 -5.41
CA PHE A 86 -11.86 -2.54 -6.03
C PHE A 86 -11.68 -3.85 -6.79
N ILE A 87 -10.68 -3.85 -7.67
CA ILE A 87 -10.18 -5.07 -8.32
C ILE A 87 -8.77 -5.33 -7.80
N LYS A 88 -8.57 -6.49 -7.18
CA LYS A 88 -7.30 -6.87 -6.56
C LYS A 88 -6.20 -7.03 -7.62
N SER A 89 -5.39 -6.00 -7.81
CA SER A 89 -4.20 -6.04 -8.66
C SER A 89 -2.92 -5.95 -7.82
N ASN A 90 -1.76 -6.19 -8.43
CA ASN A 90 -0.46 -6.17 -7.73
C ASN A 90 -0.30 -7.21 -6.61
N SER A 91 -1.18 -8.21 -6.56
CA SER A 91 -1.03 -9.40 -5.76
C SER A 91 0.04 -10.31 -6.38
N ARG A 92 0.94 -10.81 -5.51
CA ARG A 92 1.82 -11.93 -5.85
C ARG A 92 0.95 -13.18 -5.95
N LYS A 93 1.09 -13.95 -7.04
CA LYS A 93 0.58 -15.32 -7.04
C LYS A 93 1.37 -16.09 -5.99
N LEU A 94 0.69 -16.55 -4.95
CA LEU A 94 1.28 -17.45 -3.98
C LEU A 94 1.45 -18.80 -4.67
N ASP A 95 2.61 -19.02 -5.27
CA ASP A 95 3.01 -20.36 -5.65
C ASP A 95 3.18 -21.14 -4.33
N LYS A 96 2.32 -22.14 -4.08
CA LYS A 96 2.35 -22.97 -2.86
C LYS A 96 3.72 -23.62 -2.56
N LYS A 97 4.68 -23.54 -3.49
CA LYS A 97 6.05 -24.07 -3.36
C LYS A 97 7.08 -23.07 -2.79
N SER A 98 6.73 -21.81 -2.60
CA SER A 98 7.66 -20.76 -2.14
C SER A 98 7.12 -19.99 -0.93
N SER A 99 6.45 -20.68 -0.01
CA SER A 99 6.11 -20.07 1.27
C SER A 99 7.42 -19.69 1.97
N THR A 100 7.61 -18.40 2.23
CA THR A 100 8.83 -17.89 2.87
C THR A 100 9.01 -18.49 4.28
N ALA A 101 7.91 -18.96 4.87
CA ALA A 101 7.88 -19.64 6.16
C ALA A 101 8.68 -20.96 6.18
N ASP A 102 8.81 -21.66 5.05
CA ASP A 102 9.46 -22.98 5.02
C ASP A 102 11.00 -22.89 5.13
N TRP A 103 11.61 -21.74 4.83
CA TRP A 103 13.06 -21.55 4.85
C TRP A 103 13.56 -20.48 5.83
N MET A 104 12.66 -19.72 6.45
CA MET A 104 13.04 -18.61 7.33
C MET A 104 13.22 -19.09 8.77
N SER A 105 14.47 -19.25 9.20
CA SER A 105 14.79 -19.59 10.59
C SER A 105 14.46 -18.45 11.56
N ASP A 106 14.23 -18.79 12.84
CA ASP A 106 14.00 -17.80 13.91
C ASP A 106 15.15 -16.78 14.03
N GLU A 107 16.38 -17.22 13.78
CA GLU A 107 17.54 -16.32 13.76
C GLU A 107 17.43 -15.28 12.65
N TYR A 108 17.01 -15.71 11.46
CA TYR A 108 16.84 -14.84 10.31
C TYR A 108 15.67 -13.86 10.51
N GLN A 109 14.57 -14.31 11.13
CA GLN A 109 13.46 -13.44 11.51
C GLN A 109 13.91 -12.33 12.46
N LYS A 110 14.69 -12.66 13.50
CA LYS A 110 15.24 -11.67 14.44
C LYS A 110 16.11 -10.65 13.72
N LYS A 111 17.03 -11.08 12.86
CA LYS A 111 17.85 -10.17 12.05
C LYS A 111 17.01 -9.24 11.18
N LEU A 112 15.95 -9.74 10.56
CA LEU A 112 15.04 -8.92 9.75
C LEU A 112 14.30 -7.87 10.60
N ILE A 113 13.82 -8.24 11.79
CA ILE A 113 13.20 -7.31 12.73
C ILE A 113 14.21 -6.26 13.19
N ASP A 114 15.44 -6.66 13.52
CA ASP A 114 16.48 -5.75 13.97
C ASP A 114 16.87 -4.74 12.87
N TRP A 115 16.96 -5.17 11.61
CA TRP A 115 17.27 -4.29 10.48
C TRP A 115 16.14 -3.33 10.09
N ASN A 116 14.90 -3.70 10.40
CA ASN A 116 13.68 -2.94 10.09
C ASN A 116 12.95 -2.54 11.38
N LYS A 117 13.71 -2.27 12.45
CA LYS A 117 13.19 -2.02 13.78
C LYS A 117 12.12 -0.93 13.81
N ALA A 118 12.35 0.18 13.10
CA ALA A 118 11.40 1.28 13.00
C ALA A 118 10.09 0.85 12.33
N ASP A 119 10.16 0.16 11.19
CA ASP A 119 8.98 -0.34 10.47
C ASP A 119 8.21 -1.37 11.30
N TRP A 120 8.93 -2.25 12.01
CA TRP A 120 8.32 -3.24 12.90
C TRP A 120 7.58 -2.57 14.06
N MET A 121 8.21 -1.61 14.75
CA MET A 121 7.57 -0.86 15.83
C MET A 121 6.33 -0.10 15.35
N LEU A 122 6.41 0.51 14.15
CA LEU A 122 5.29 1.21 13.54
C LEU A 122 4.14 0.25 13.24
N TYR A 123 4.43 -0.90 12.60
CA TYR A 123 3.43 -1.92 12.29
C TYR A 123 2.76 -2.44 13.56
N GLN A 124 3.52 -2.75 14.61
CA GLN A 124 2.96 -3.22 15.88
C GLN A 124 1.99 -2.20 16.51
N HIS A 125 2.37 -0.93 16.53
CA HIS A 125 1.51 0.15 17.05
C HIS A 125 0.20 0.23 16.27
N PHE A 126 0.29 0.39 14.94
CA PHE A 126 -0.89 0.57 14.11
C PHE A 126 -1.72 -0.69 13.93
N ASN A 127 -1.14 -1.89 14.00
CA ASN A 127 -1.92 -3.13 14.04
C ASN A 127 -2.74 -3.22 15.35
N THR A 128 -2.16 -2.79 16.48
CA THR A 128 -2.88 -2.74 17.76
C THR A 128 -4.02 -1.72 17.73
N THR A 129 -3.78 -0.50 17.26
CA THR A 129 -4.84 0.52 17.17
C THR A 129 -5.90 0.15 16.14
N PHE A 130 -5.51 -0.46 15.02
CA PHE A 130 -6.43 -1.00 14.02
C PHE A 130 -7.33 -2.09 14.58
N ALA A 131 -6.78 -3.06 15.33
CA ALA A 131 -7.57 -4.10 15.98
C ALA A 131 -8.64 -3.49 16.91
N ASN A 132 -8.29 -2.46 17.67
CA ASN A 132 -9.25 -1.74 18.52
C ASN A 132 -10.35 -1.05 17.68
N LYS A 133 -10.01 -0.44 16.54
CA LYS A 133 -11.01 0.14 15.62
C LYS A 133 -11.96 -0.91 15.06
N VAL A 134 -11.46 -2.09 14.69
CA VAL A 134 -12.30 -3.22 14.23
C VAL A 134 -13.26 -3.67 15.34
N GLU A 135 -12.79 -3.78 16.59
CA GLU A 135 -13.66 -4.13 17.72
C GLU A 135 -14.74 -3.08 17.96
N ASN A 136 -14.37 -1.80 17.94
CA ASN A 136 -15.30 -0.68 18.13
C ASN A 136 -16.35 -0.59 17.02
N PHE A 137 -15.97 -0.90 15.78
CA PHE A 137 -16.91 -1.00 14.65
C PHE A 137 -17.89 -2.19 14.82
N GLY A 138 -17.43 -3.25 15.50
CA GLY A 138 -18.18 -4.46 15.79
C GLY A 138 -17.94 -5.55 14.76
N ARG A 139 -17.48 -6.72 15.21
CA ARG A 139 -17.11 -7.86 14.34
C ARG A 139 -18.26 -8.38 13.48
N GLU A 140 -19.49 -8.39 14.00
CA GLU A 140 -20.65 -8.82 13.21
C GLU A 140 -21.00 -7.84 12.09
N LYS A 141 -20.94 -6.52 12.37
CA LYS A 141 -21.13 -5.47 11.36
C LYS A 141 -20.02 -5.57 10.30
N MET A 142 -18.76 -5.70 10.73
CA MET A 142 -17.59 -5.88 9.86
C MET A 142 -17.78 -7.04 8.89
N ASN A 143 -18.15 -8.21 9.39
CA ASN A 143 -18.38 -9.40 8.56
C ASN A 143 -19.52 -9.22 7.53
N LYS A 144 -20.55 -8.44 7.86
CA LYS A 144 -21.63 -8.12 6.92
C LYS A 144 -21.14 -7.17 5.82
N GLU A 145 -20.45 -6.11 6.20
CA GLU A 145 -19.89 -5.12 5.26
C GLU A 145 -18.86 -5.74 4.31
N ILE A 146 -17.99 -6.62 4.81
CA ILE A 146 -17.03 -7.36 3.99
C ILE A 146 -17.73 -8.26 2.96
N LYS A 147 -18.88 -8.88 3.31
CA LYS A 147 -19.66 -9.67 2.34
C LYS A 147 -20.20 -8.79 1.22
N LEU A 148 -20.78 -7.64 1.57
CA LEU A 148 -21.29 -6.68 0.59
C LEU A 148 -20.18 -6.15 -0.33
N LEU A 149 -19.02 -5.82 0.25
CA LEU A 149 -17.84 -5.41 -0.51
C LEU A 149 -17.38 -6.50 -1.48
N ASN A 150 -17.31 -7.74 -1.02
CA ASN A 150 -16.91 -8.87 -1.85
C ASN A 150 -17.90 -9.15 -2.98
N GLU A 151 -19.20 -9.02 -2.74
CA GLU A 151 -20.23 -9.12 -3.77
C GLU A 151 -20.11 -8.01 -4.82
N ALA A 152 -19.88 -6.77 -4.39
CA ALA A 152 -19.65 -5.63 -5.29
C ALA A 152 -18.38 -5.83 -6.15
N ASN A 153 -17.28 -6.25 -5.51
CA ASN A 153 -16.03 -6.57 -6.20
C ASN A 153 -16.24 -7.69 -7.24
N HIS A 154 -16.97 -8.75 -6.90
CA HIS A 154 -17.29 -9.84 -7.82
C HIS A 154 -18.13 -9.37 -9.01
N LYS A 155 -19.12 -8.50 -8.77
CA LYS A 155 -19.96 -7.94 -9.82
C LYS A 155 -19.13 -7.13 -10.80
N ILE A 156 -18.29 -6.21 -10.31
CA ILE A 156 -17.39 -5.42 -11.16
C ILE A 156 -16.42 -6.31 -11.91
N ALA A 157 -15.81 -7.30 -11.26
CA ALA A 157 -14.90 -8.23 -11.92
C ALA A 157 -15.61 -8.99 -13.05
N LYS A 158 -16.82 -9.49 -12.80
CA LYS A 158 -17.63 -10.20 -13.79
C LYS A 158 -18.03 -9.29 -14.96
N ASP A 159 -18.44 -8.06 -14.69
CA ASP A 159 -18.96 -7.17 -15.74
C ASP A 159 -17.83 -6.56 -16.57
N CYS A 160 -16.70 -6.23 -15.94
CA CYS A 160 -15.61 -5.51 -16.60
C CYS A 160 -14.48 -6.38 -17.15
N LEU A 161 -14.19 -7.57 -16.58
CA LEU A 161 -12.96 -8.30 -16.87
C LEU A 161 -13.18 -9.50 -17.78
N ARG A 162 -12.30 -9.69 -18.77
CA ARG A 162 -12.33 -10.83 -19.70
C ARG A 162 -11.48 -11.99 -19.20
N GLU A 163 -10.21 -11.72 -18.92
CA GLU A 163 -9.21 -12.72 -18.54
C GLU A 163 -8.23 -12.13 -17.52
N GLU A 164 -7.84 -12.97 -16.57
CA GLU A 164 -6.68 -12.72 -15.73
C GLU A 164 -5.41 -13.01 -16.52
N THR A 165 -4.51 -12.05 -16.55
CA THR A 165 -3.18 -12.20 -17.16
C THR A 165 -2.12 -12.03 -16.09
N THR A 166 -1.00 -12.73 -16.26
CA THR A 166 0.15 -12.56 -15.39
C THR A 166 1.22 -11.82 -16.17
N THR A 167 1.74 -10.73 -15.61
CA THR A 167 2.91 -10.06 -16.16
C THR A 167 4.05 -10.20 -15.18
N SER A 168 5.23 -10.57 -15.68
CA SER A 168 6.47 -10.55 -14.92
C SER A 168 7.11 -9.17 -15.05
N TYR A 169 7.35 -8.51 -13.92
CA TYR A 169 8.30 -7.40 -13.85
C TYR A 169 9.63 -7.97 -13.34
N PHE A 170 10.75 -7.55 -13.96
CA PHE A 170 12.10 -8.00 -13.60
C PHE A 170 12.23 -9.52 -13.41
N HIS A 171 11.99 -10.30 -14.48
CA HIS A 171 12.30 -11.73 -14.64
C HIS A 171 11.91 -12.75 -13.52
N SER A 172 11.24 -12.38 -12.42
CA SER A 172 11.08 -13.33 -11.30
C SER A 172 9.83 -13.18 -10.45
N VAL A 173 9.02 -12.12 -10.57
CA VAL A 173 7.80 -11.97 -9.76
C VAL A 173 6.55 -11.90 -10.66
N PRO A 174 5.71 -12.95 -10.69
CA PRO A 174 4.44 -12.90 -11.40
C PRO A 174 3.47 -11.97 -10.68
N ILE A 175 3.04 -10.91 -11.36
CA ILE A 175 2.04 -9.96 -10.87
C ILE A 175 0.72 -10.18 -11.60
N GLN A 176 -0.37 -10.26 -10.84
CA GLN A 176 -1.73 -10.36 -11.39
C GLN A 176 -2.16 -9.06 -12.07
N ARG A 177 -2.61 -9.16 -13.32
CA ARG A 177 -3.18 -8.06 -14.13
C ARG A 177 -4.45 -8.52 -14.82
N TYR A 178 -5.31 -7.57 -15.18
CA TYR A 178 -6.57 -7.88 -15.84
C TYR A 178 -6.71 -7.18 -17.19
N LYS A 179 -7.41 -7.84 -18.11
CA LYS A 179 -7.86 -7.24 -19.36
C LYS A 179 -9.35 -6.96 -19.30
N LEU A 180 -9.74 -5.79 -19.80
CA LEU A 180 -11.15 -5.42 -19.92
C LEU A 180 -11.87 -6.21 -21.02
N LYS A 181 -13.17 -6.44 -20.82
CA LYS A 181 -14.07 -6.95 -21.86
C LYS A 181 -14.29 -5.94 -22.97
N ASP A 182 -14.58 -4.70 -22.60
CA ASP A 182 -14.64 -3.55 -23.50
C ASP A 182 -13.57 -2.54 -23.09
N LYS A 183 -12.71 -2.15 -24.04
CA LYS A 183 -11.63 -1.19 -23.81
C LYS A 183 -12.12 0.26 -23.83
N ASN A 184 -13.28 0.51 -24.43
CA ASN A 184 -13.87 1.85 -24.56
C ASN A 184 -14.81 2.20 -23.40
N ASP A 185 -15.10 1.23 -22.52
CA ASP A 185 -15.90 1.46 -21.32
C ASP A 185 -15.10 2.29 -20.31
N ASN A 186 -15.43 3.58 -20.23
CA ASN A 186 -14.79 4.51 -19.32
C ASN A 186 -15.02 4.14 -17.84
N PHE A 187 -16.17 3.56 -17.50
CA PHE A 187 -16.48 3.11 -16.15
C PHE A 187 -15.54 1.96 -15.74
N CYS A 188 -15.50 0.89 -16.53
CA CYS A 188 -14.61 -0.25 -16.30
C CYS A 188 -13.12 0.14 -16.37
N SER A 189 -12.76 1.12 -17.20
CA SER A 189 -11.39 1.61 -17.29
C SER A 189 -10.85 2.19 -15.98
N ASN A 190 -11.72 2.71 -15.10
CA ASN A 190 -11.28 3.29 -13.83
C ASN A 190 -10.74 2.23 -12.87
N TYR A 191 -11.26 1.00 -12.90
CA TYR A 191 -10.86 -0.08 -11.99
C TYR A 191 -9.53 -0.75 -12.35
N VAL A 192 -9.07 -0.64 -13.60
CA VAL A 192 -7.81 -1.25 -14.08
C VAL A 192 -6.74 -0.21 -14.43
N ARG A 193 -7.02 1.08 -14.22
CA ARG A 193 -6.09 2.18 -14.51
C ARG A 193 -4.85 2.02 -13.63
N SER A 194 -3.66 2.11 -14.22
CA SER A 194 -2.42 2.05 -13.47
C SER A 194 -2.23 3.28 -12.57
N GLU A 195 -1.47 3.13 -11.48
CA GLU A 195 -1.02 4.23 -10.59
C GLU A 195 -0.59 5.46 -11.40
N ARG A 196 0.33 5.28 -12.36
CA ARG A 196 0.86 6.37 -13.20
C ARG A 196 -0.23 7.07 -14.00
N GLN A 197 -1.17 6.33 -14.58
CA GLN A 197 -2.28 6.93 -15.34
C GLN A 197 -3.25 7.67 -14.41
N TYR A 198 -3.50 7.16 -13.21
CA TYR A 198 -4.37 7.80 -12.24
C TYR A 198 -3.75 9.09 -11.69
N LEU A 199 -2.47 9.06 -11.34
CA LEU A 199 -1.70 10.22 -10.91
C LEU A 199 -1.69 11.32 -11.97
N ASN A 200 -1.45 10.97 -13.24
CA ASN A 200 -1.51 11.96 -14.33
C ASN A 200 -2.88 12.66 -14.40
N LYS A 201 -3.97 11.91 -14.22
CA LYS A 201 -5.33 12.47 -14.21
C LYS A 201 -5.57 13.41 -13.02
N ILE A 202 -5.09 13.03 -11.83
CA ILE A 202 -5.18 13.88 -10.63
C ILE A 202 -4.37 15.15 -10.81
N ASN A 203 -3.11 15.03 -11.26
CA ASN A 203 -2.22 16.18 -11.45
C ASN A 203 -2.80 17.17 -12.45
N GLN A 204 -3.31 16.68 -13.59
CA GLN A 204 -3.99 17.52 -14.57
C GLN A 204 -5.17 18.28 -13.93
N ARG A 205 -5.98 17.61 -13.11
CA ARG A 205 -7.10 18.25 -12.43
C ARG A 205 -6.65 19.28 -11.39
N GLN A 206 -5.57 19.02 -10.67
CA GLN A 206 -4.98 19.96 -9.72
C GLN A 206 -4.45 21.20 -10.43
N GLU A 207 -3.76 21.04 -11.56
CA GLU A 207 -3.28 22.16 -12.39
C GLU A 207 -4.44 23.02 -12.89
N GLU A 208 -5.53 22.41 -13.39
CA GLU A 208 -6.75 23.11 -13.77
C GLU A 208 -7.33 23.92 -12.61
N MET A 209 -7.49 23.32 -11.42
CA MET A 209 -8.01 24.02 -10.24
C MET A 209 -7.12 25.18 -9.82
N LEU A 210 -5.79 25.00 -9.82
CA LEU A 210 -4.83 26.06 -9.50
C LEU A 210 -4.91 27.21 -10.50
N SER A 211 -5.11 26.91 -11.78
CA SER A 211 -5.28 27.94 -12.82
C SER A 211 -6.52 28.80 -12.59
N LEU A 212 -7.63 28.18 -12.16
CA LEU A 212 -8.88 28.87 -11.83
C LEU A 212 -8.76 29.73 -10.57
N VAL A 213 -8.07 29.23 -9.54
CA VAL A 213 -7.81 30.02 -8.34
C VAL A 213 -6.99 31.26 -8.71
N ARG A 214 -5.90 31.10 -9.47
CA ARG A 214 -5.05 32.21 -9.91
C ARG A 214 -5.81 33.26 -10.72
N SER A 215 -6.69 32.86 -11.64
CA SER A 215 -7.47 33.81 -12.44
C SER A 215 -8.49 34.59 -11.62
N GLN A 216 -9.06 33.97 -10.57
CA GLN A 216 -9.95 34.64 -9.62
C GLN A 216 -9.22 35.58 -8.65
N THR A 217 -7.97 35.30 -8.30
CA THR A 217 -7.16 36.20 -7.47
C THR A 217 -6.73 37.44 -8.26
N SER A 218 -6.39 37.28 -9.55
CA SER A 218 -6.00 38.39 -10.42
C SER A 218 -7.15 39.31 -10.85
N SER A 219 -8.41 38.87 -10.75
CA SER A 219 -9.59 39.70 -11.05
C SER A 219 -10.13 40.47 -9.83
N LYS A 220 -9.55 40.26 -8.65
CA LYS A 220 -9.89 40.94 -7.39
C LYS A 220 -8.87 42.02 -6.98
N LEU A 221 -7.85 42.26 -7.82
CA LEU A 221 -6.87 43.35 -7.72
C LEU A 221 -7.13 44.35 -8.85
#